data_AF-A0AAU8H3U6-F1
#
_entry.id   AF-A0AAU8H3U6-F1
#
_cell.length_a   1.000
_cell.length_b   1.000
_cell.length_c   1.000
_cell.angle_alpha   90.00
_cell.angle_beta   90.00
_cell.angle_gamma   90.00
#
_symmetry.space_group_name_H-M   'P 1'
#
loop_
_entity.id
_entity.type
_entity.pdbx_description
1 polymer ?
#
loop_
_entity_poly.entity_id
_entity_poly.type
_entity_poly.pdbx_seq_one_letter_code
_entity_poly.pdbx_strand_id
1 'polypeptide(L)'
;MDLTTLDPFSGFSAQFGAGCCVLFFTFLGMPVSTTYCIIGGIVGVGLTKGIKTVKVELLRKMALNFIIAPLIGFIISFIIMKSIYS
;
A
#
# COMPACT_ATOMS: atom_id res chain seq x y z
N MET A 1 -15.65 -6.35 -9.70
CA MET A 1 -15.63 -5.12 -8.86
C MET A 1 -14.66 -4.16 -9.52
N ASP A 2 -15.08 -3.59 -10.65
CA ASP A 2 -14.25 -2.77 -11.53
C ASP A 2 -13.86 -1.47 -10.83
N LEU A 3 -12.56 -1.31 -10.56
CA LEU A 3 -12.00 -0.27 -9.69
C LEU A 3 -11.93 1.12 -10.36
N THR A 4 -12.90 1.46 -11.22
CA THR A 4 -12.91 2.57 -12.20
C THR A 4 -12.14 2.25 -13.47
N THR A 5 -12.45 2.94 -14.56
CA THR A 5 -11.78 2.89 -15.87
C THR A 5 -10.31 3.36 -15.77
N LEU A 6 -9.48 2.66 -15.00
CA LEU A 6 -8.04 2.77 -15.09
C LEU A 6 -7.63 2.07 -16.38
N ASP A 7 -7.31 2.86 -17.40
CA ASP A 7 -6.51 2.39 -18.52
C ASP A 7 -5.32 1.57 -17.99
N PRO A 8 -5.00 0.40 -18.58
CA PRO A 8 -3.83 -0.41 -18.22
C PRO A 8 -2.55 0.43 -18.08
N PHE A 9 -2.44 1.46 -18.92
CA PHE A 9 -1.37 2.45 -18.92
C PHE A 9 -1.23 3.23 -17.60
N SER A 10 -2.33 3.52 -16.90
CA SER A 10 -2.30 4.24 -15.61
C SER A 10 -1.76 3.35 -14.49
N GLY A 11 -2.16 2.07 -14.46
CA GLY A 11 -1.62 1.10 -13.51
C GLY A 11 -0.14 0.83 -13.75
N PHE A 12 0.26 0.69 -15.01
CA PHE A 12 1.65 0.54 -15.40
C PHE A 12 2.50 1.75 -14.98
N SER A 13 2.04 2.98 -15.26
CA SER A 13 2.75 4.20 -14.85
C SER A 13 2.89 4.33 -13.33
N ALA A 14 1.86 3.93 -12.57
CA ALA A 14 1.92 3.94 -11.11
C ALA A 14 2.97 2.95 -10.57
N GLN A 15 3.01 1.73 -11.11
CA GLN A 15 4.00 0.72 -10.72
C GLN A 15 5.42 1.07 -11.20
N PHE A 16 5.56 1.65 -12.38
CA PHE A 16 6.86 2.09 -12.89
C PHE A 16 7.44 3.22 -12.03
N GLY A 17 6.64 4.23 -11.69
CA GLY A 17 7.05 5.31 -10.79
C GLY A 17 7.39 4.80 -9.39
N ALA A 18 6.58 3.88 -8.83
CA ALA A 18 6.87 3.24 -7.56
C ALA A 18 8.19 2.44 -7.61
N GLY A 19 8.41 1.66 -8.69
CA GLY A 19 9.62 0.89 -8.92
C GLY A 19 10.86 1.77 -9.05
N CYS A 20 10.78 2.88 -9.80
CA CYS A 20 11.87 3.86 -9.88
C CYS A 20 12.22 4.44 -8.51
N CYS A 21 11.23 4.82 -7.70
CA CYS A 21 11.48 5.27 -6.32
C CYS A 21 12.15 4.18 -5.47
N VAL A 22 11.64 2.95 -5.51
CA VAL A 22 12.23 1.83 -4.76
C VAL A 22 13.68 1.60 -5.19
N LEU A 23 13.97 1.58 -6.50
CA LEU A 23 15.32 1.44 -7.03
C LEU A 23 16.22 2.59 -6.57
N PHE A 24 15.72 3.83 -6.61
CA PHE A 24 16.46 5.00 -6.13
C PHE A 24 16.86 4.86 -4.66
N PHE A 25 15.91 4.50 -3.80
CA PHE A 25 16.20 4.26 -2.38
C PHE A 25 17.09 3.03 -2.14
N THR A 26 16.98 2.01 -3.00
CA THR A 26 17.85 0.83 -2.98
C THR A 26 19.30 1.23 -3.30
N PHE A 27 19.52 2.12 -4.27
CA PHE A 27 20.85 2.68 -4.57
C PHE A 27 21.42 3.51 -3.40
N LEU A 28 20.55 4.15 -2.63
CA LEU A 28 20.91 4.88 -1.40
C LEU A 28 21.18 3.95 -0.20
N GLY A 29 20.99 2.64 -0.32
CA GLY A 29 21.19 1.68 0.76
C GLY A 29 20.16 1.80 1.91
N MET A 30 19.08 2.56 1.71
CA MET A 30 18.04 2.74 2.73
C MET A 30 16.93 1.70 2.55
N PRO A 31 16.56 0.96 3.62
CA PRO A 31 15.41 0.08 3.55
C PRO A 31 14.13 0.91 3.41
N VAL A 32 13.44 0.73 2.29
CA VAL A 32 12.16 1.43 2.03
C VAL A 32 11.04 0.43 1.85
N SER A 33 9.95 0.69 2.57
CA SER A 33 8.73 -0.10 2.48
C SER A 33 8.03 0.16 1.15
N THR A 34 8.08 -0.81 0.25
CA THR A 34 7.50 -0.80 -1.12
C THR A 34 6.03 -0.39 -1.15
N THR A 35 5.30 -0.62 -0.05
CA THR A 35 3.94 -0.14 0.16
C THR A 35 3.80 1.37 -0.01
N TYR A 36 4.69 2.17 0.59
CA TYR A 36 4.60 3.62 0.52
C TYR A 36 4.91 4.13 -0.89
N CYS A 37 5.84 3.47 -1.58
CA CYS A 37 6.15 3.77 -2.97
C CYS A 37 4.96 3.50 -3.90
N ILE A 38 4.26 2.35 -3.73
CA ILE A 38 3.07 2.02 -4.50
C ILE A 38 1.91 2.97 -4.18
N ILE A 39 1.66 3.28 -2.90
CA ILE A 39 0.64 4.26 -2.51
C ILE A 39 0.93 5.63 -3.14
N GLY A 40 2.18 6.08 -3.08
CA GLY A 40 2.63 7.32 -3.73
C GLY A 40 2.44 7.31 -5.24
N GLY A 41 2.75 6.19 -5.92
CA GLY A 41 2.53 6.02 -7.36
C GLY A 41 1.05 6.08 -7.75
N ILE A 42 0.17 5.42 -6.99
CA ILE A 42 -1.28 5.44 -7.21
C ILE A 42 -1.84 6.85 -6.97
N VAL A 43 -1.39 7.54 -5.92
CA VAL A 43 -1.75 8.94 -5.66
C VAL A 43 -1.28 9.85 -6.80
N GLY A 44 -0.05 9.69 -7.26
CA GLY A 44 0.53 10.49 -8.34
C GLY A 44 -0.24 10.36 -9.66
N VAL A 45 -0.58 9.14 -10.06
CA VAL A 45 -1.41 8.89 -11.26
C VAL A 45 -2.86 9.35 -11.05
N GLY A 46 -3.38 9.25 -9.83
CA GLY A 46 -4.69 9.77 -9.50
C GLY A 46 -4.76 11.30 -9.59
N LEU A 47 -3.67 12.00 -9.23
CA LEU A 47 -3.58 13.46 -9.35
C LEU A 47 -3.58 13.92 -10.81
N THR A 48 -2.93 13.19 -11.73
CA THR A 48 -2.93 13.55 -13.16
C THR A 48 -4.29 13.33 -13.84
N LYS A 49 -5.10 12.40 -13.34
CA LYS A 49 -6.50 12.17 -13.76
C LYS A 49 -7.54 13.02 -13.00
N GLY A 50 -7.09 13.93 -12.12
CA GLY A 50 -7.92 14.85 -11.35
C GLY A 50 -8.26 14.37 -9.93
N ILE A 51 -8.21 15.29 -8.96
CA ILE A 51 -8.40 15.04 -7.51
C ILE A 51 -9.72 14.32 -7.19
N LYS A 52 -10.78 14.52 -8.00
CA LYS A 52 -12.08 13.84 -7.82
C LYS A 52 -12.06 12.35 -8.17
N THR A 53 -11.09 11.90 -8.97
CA THR A 53 -10.91 10.49 -9.36
C THR A 53 -10.10 9.71 -8.31
N VAL A 54 -9.33 10.42 -7.49
CA VAL A 54 -8.58 9.83 -6.38
C VAL A 54 -9.55 9.34 -5.32
N LYS A 55 -9.76 8.02 -5.23
CA LYS A 55 -10.48 7.40 -4.13
C LYS A 55 -9.62 7.41 -2.87
N VAL A 56 -9.51 8.58 -2.23
CA VAL A 56 -8.81 8.78 -0.94
C VAL A 56 -9.34 7.81 0.12
N GLU A 57 -10.60 7.42 0.02
CA GLU A 57 -11.22 6.39 0.86
C GLU A 57 -10.56 5.00 0.72
N LEU A 58 -10.11 4.62 -0.48
CA LEU A 58 -9.42 3.35 -0.72
C LEU A 58 -8.01 3.38 -0.10
N LEU A 59 -7.30 4.50 -0.24
CA LEU A 59 -6.02 4.72 0.41
C LEU A 59 -6.15 4.68 1.94
N ARG A 60 -7.20 5.30 2.49
CA ARG A 60 -7.51 5.26 3.92
C ARG A 60 -7.82 3.84 4.39
N LYS A 61 -8.61 3.06 3.64
CA LYS A 61 -8.88 1.64 3.96
C LYS A 61 -7.60 0.80 3.98
N MET A 62 -6.71 1.00 3.01
CA MET A 62 -5.40 0.33 3.01
C MET A 62 -4.58 0.70 4.25
N ALA A 63 -4.47 2.00 4.58
CA ALA A 63 -3.75 2.47 5.75
C ALA A 63 -4.30 1.92 7.07
N LEU A 64 -5.64 1.85 7.21
CA LEU A 64 -6.27 1.24 8.38
C LEU A 64 -5.96 -0.26 8.46
N ASN A 65 -5.96 -0.97 7.33
CA ASN A 65 -5.66 -2.39 7.29
C ASN A 65 -4.21 -2.69 7.72
N PHE A 66 -3.27 -1.78 7.47
CA PHE A 66 -1.87 -1.92 7.95
C PHE A 66 -1.75 -1.94 9.47
N ILE A 67 -2.68 -1.33 10.19
CA ILE A 67 -2.69 -1.34 11.66
C ILE A 67 -3.49 -2.54 12.16
N ILE A 68 -4.62 -2.83 11.51
CA ILE A 68 -5.53 -3.91 11.91
C ILE A 68 -4.87 -5.28 11.73
N ALA A 69 -4.17 -5.53 10.61
CA ALA A 69 -3.55 -6.82 10.33
C ALA A 69 -2.51 -7.28 11.39
N PRO A 70 -1.50 -6.46 11.77
CA PRO A 70 -0.57 -6.84 12.84
C PRO A 70 -1.25 -6.91 14.21
N LEU A 71 -2.28 -6.09 14.47
CA LEU A 71 -3.03 -6.15 15.72
C LEU A 71 -3.77 -7.49 15.87
N ILE A 72 -4.42 -7.95 14.79
CA ILE A 72 -5.07 -9.27 14.75
C ILE A 72 -4.03 -10.39 14.93
N GLY A 73 -2.88 -10.29 14.24
CA GLY A 73 -1.78 -11.25 14.39
C GLY A 73 -1.27 -11.34 15.82
N PHE A 74 -1.12 -10.19 16.49
CA PHE A 74 -0.71 -10.11 17.90
C PHE A 74 -1.73 -10.80 18.82
N ILE A 75 -3.03 -10.51 18.64
CA ILE A 75 -4.10 -11.10 19.47
C ILE A 75 -4.15 -12.62 19.29
N ILE A 76 -4.05 -13.11 18.05
CA ILE A 76 -4.07 -14.55 17.76
C ILE A 76 -2.84 -15.23 18.37
N SER A 77 -1.64 -14.65 18.20
CA SER A 77 -0.40 -15.17 18.79
C SER A 77 -0.48 -15.23 20.32
N PHE A 78 -1.04 -14.20 20.95
CA PHE A 78 -1.25 -14.16 22.40
C PHE A 78 -2.21 -15.25 22.89
N ILE A 79 -3.32 -15.49 22.18
CA ILE A 79 -4.29 -16.54 22.52
C ILE A 79 -3.66 -17.93 22.40
N ILE A 80 -2.90 -18.17 21.33
CA ILE A 80 -2.22 -19.47 21.10
C ILE A 80 -1.19 -19.72 22.19
N MET A 81 -0.34 -18.74 22.51
CA MET A 81 0.64 -18.85 23.59
C MET A 81 -0.03 -19.17 24.94
N LYS A 82 -1.12 -18.47 25.27
CA LYS A 82 -1.88 -18.73 26.50
C LYS A 82 -2.49 -20.14 26.53
N SER A 83 -2.94 -20.67 25.39
CA SER A 83 -3.53 -22.01 25.30
C SER A 83 -2.50 -23.14 25.36
N ILE A 84 -1.25 -22.89 24.97
CA ILE A 84 -0.16 -23.89 25.02
C ILE A 84 0.46 -23.96 26.42
N TYR A 85 0.48 -22.84 27.15
CA TYR A 85 1.04 -22.76 28.50
C TYR A 85 0.02 -23.04 29.62
N SER A 86 -1.22 -23.39 29.27
CA SER A 86 -2.30 -23.79 30.18
C SER A 86 -2.56 -25.28 30.08
#